data_AF-A0A538RPM7-F1
#
_entry.id   AF-A0A538RPM7-F1
#
_cell.length_a   1.000
_cell.length_b   1.000
_cell.length_c   1.000
_cell.angle_alpha   90.00
_cell.angle_beta   90.00
_cell.angle_gamma   90.00
#
_symmetry.space_group_name_H-M   'P 1'
#
loop_
_entity.id
_entity.type
_entity.pdbx_description
1 polymer ?
#
loop_
_entity_poly.entity_id
_entity_poly.type
_entity_poly.pdbx_seq_one_letter_code
_entity_poly.pdbx_strand_id
1 'polypeptide(L)'
;MQSQVFLRRAERDNPIAAVRELLEGCRWQEVVDQGASVVIKPNLCTERREQIHTANTSLAVIRAVCEVLRERTSRIAIVESDGARYPAEAAFENNGIYPLAAEMDLQVVNLSKDELVGMP
;
A
#
# COMPACT_ATOMS: atom_id res chain seq x y z
N MET A 1 23.91 -11.77 -10.45
CA MET A 1 23.00 -10.70 -9.97
C MET A 1 23.18 -10.61 -8.46
N GLN A 2 23.64 -9.47 -7.94
CA GLN A 2 23.84 -9.29 -6.50
C GLN A 2 22.57 -8.67 -5.91
N SER A 3 21.97 -9.33 -4.92
CA SER A 3 20.80 -8.77 -4.22
C SER A 3 21.28 -7.86 -3.10
N GLN A 4 20.61 -6.72 -2.93
CA GLN A 4 20.85 -5.79 -1.82
C GLN A 4 19.63 -5.76 -0.91
N VAL A 5 19.86 -5.82 0.40
CA VAL A 5 18.81 -5.75 1.42
C VAL A 5 19.04 -4.50 2.25
N PHE A 6 17.99 -3.71 2.43
CA PHE A 6 18.01 -2.53 3.27
C PHE A 6 17.15 -2.77 4.52
N LEU A 7 17.71 -2.50 5.70
CA LEU A 7 17.02 -2.62 6.98
C LEU A 7 17.12 -1.28 7.72
N ARG A 8 15.98 -0.76 8.17
CA ARG A 8 15.91 0.49 8.93
C ARG A 8 14.95 0.34 10.10
N ARG A 9 15.33 0.96 11.23
CA ARG A 9 14.37 1.27 12.29
C ARG A 9 13.50 2.43 11.81
N ALA A 10 12.21 2.35 12.08
CA ALA A 10 11.25 3.41 11.79
C ALA A 10 10.44 3.72 13.04
N GLU A 11 10.02 4.97 13.18
CA GLU A 11 9.00 5.34 14.16
C GLU A 11 7.66 4.76 13.72
N ARG A 12 6.94 4.12 14.66
CA ARG A 12 5.71 3.37 14.35
C ARG A 12 4.64 4.25 13.69
N ASP A 13 4.50 5.47 14.17
CA ASP A 13 3.42 6.38 13.76
C ASP A 13 3.84 7.32 12.61
N ASN A 14 5.14 7.46 12.36
CA ASN A 14 5.66 8.31 11.28
C ASN A 14 6.89 7.68 10.61
N PRO A 15 6.70 6.65 9.76
CA PRO A 15 7.80 5.92 9.13
C PRO A 15 8.34 6.59 7.86
N ILE A 16 7.89 7.79 7.48
CA ILE A 16 8.15 8.38 6.15
C ILE A 16 9.63 8.52 5.82
N ALA A 17 10.47 8.90 6.78
CA ALA A 17 11.91 9.06 6.54
C ALA A 17 12.56 7.72 6.16
N ALA A 18 12.19 6.64 6.86
CA ALA A 18 12.67 5.30 6.56
C ALA A 18 12.12 4.80 5.22
N VAL A 19 10.82 4.98 4.97
CA VAL A 19 10.19 4.58 3.69
C VAL A 19 10.87 5.25 2.51
N ARG A 20 11.10 6.57 2.60
CA ARG A 20 11.80 7.32 1.55
C ARG A 20 13.19 6.77 1.33
N GLU A 21 14.00 6.65 2.37
CA GLU A 21 15.37 6.13 2.26
C GLU A 21 15.41 4.74 1.60
N LEU A 22 14.48 3.86 1.97
CA LEU A 22 14.39 2.51 1.41
C LEU A 22 13.98 2.52 -0.07
N LEU A 23 12.99 3.33 -0.44
CA LEU A 23 12.59 3.49 -1.83
C LEU A 23 13.73 4.07 -2.68
N GLU A 24 14.45 5.08 -2.19
CA GLU A 24 15.64 5.63 -2.85
C GLU A 24 16.74 4.56 -3.03
N GLY A 25 16.98 3.74 -2.01
CA GLY A 25 17.90 2.59 -2.10
C GLY A 25 17.49 1.57 -3.17
N CYS A 26 16.18 1.43 -3.40
CA CYS A 26 15.61 0.62 -4.49
C CYS A 26 15.59 1.33 -5.85
N ARG A 27 16.02 2.60 -5.92
CA ARG A 27 16.01 3.43 -7.14
C ARG A 27 14.62 3.47 -7.78
N TRP A 28 13.60 3.61 -6.95
CA TRP A 28 12.19 3.47 -7.33
C TRP A 28 11.77 4.38 -8.51
N GLN A 29 12.43 5.52 -8.68
CA GLN A 29 12.15 6.49 -9.75
C GLN A 29 12.60 6.00 -11.13
N GLU A 30 13.44 4.97 -11.21
CA GLU A 30 13.76 4.29 -12.47
C GLU A 30 12.61 3.37 -12.93
N VAL A 31 11.64 3.09 -12.05
CA VAL A 31 10.50 2.18 -12.30
C VAL A 31 9.18 2.94 -12.38
N VAL A 32 9.01 3.98 -11.56
CA VAL A 32 7.80 4.80 -11.50
C VAL A 32 8.04 6.12 -12.23
N ASP A 33 7.63 6.15 -13.49
CA ASP A 33 7.67 7.36 -14.32
C ASP A 33 6.73 8.47 -13.81
N GLN A 34 7.00 9.70 -14.23
CA GLN A 34 6.09 10.83 -14.02
C GLN A 34 4.71 10.53 -14.62
N GLY A 35 3.66 10.62 -13.80
CA GLY A 35 2.28 10.37 -14.20
C GLY A 35 1.91 8.90 -14.40
N ALA A 36 2.79 7.95 -14.04
CA ALA A 36 2.49 6.52 -14.08
C ALA A 36 1.29 6.16 -13.19
N SER A 37 0.52 5.14 -13.56
CA SER A 37 -0.49 4.57 -12.66
C SER A 37 0.19 3.58 -11.71
N VAL A 38 -0.04 3.74 -10.41
CA VAL A 38 0.58 2.90 -9.38
C VAL A 38 -0.49 2.23 -8.53
N VAL A 39 -0.30 0.94 -8.32
CA VAL A 39 -1.15 0.11 -7.47
C VAL A 39 -0.36 -0.29 -6.23
N ILE A 40 -0.90 0.02 -5.05
CA ILE A 40 -0.31 -0.35 -3.76
C ILE A 40 -1.13 -1.48 -3.18
N LYS A 41 -0.54 -2.67 -3.08
CA LYS A 41 -1.16 -3.83 -2.44
C LYS A 41 -0.62 -4.02 -1.02
N PRO A 42 -1.26 -3.49 0.03
CA PRO A 42 -0.92 -3.85 1.40
C PRO A 42 -1.18 -5.35 1.66
N ASN A 43 -0.69 -5.85 2.80
CA ASN A 43 -1.08 -7.15 3.32
C ASN A 43 -1.82 -6.95 4.65
N LEU A 44 -3.14 -6.76 4.56
CA LEU A 44 -3.98 -6.44 5.72
C LEU A 44 -4.28 -7.66 6.61
N CYS A 45 -4.28 -8.85 6.01
CA CYS A 45 -4.38 -10.20 6.62
C CYS A 45 -5.50 -10.48 7.63
N THR A 46 -6.33 -9.50 7.99
CA THR A 46 -7.49 -9.67 8.86
C THR A 46 -8.49 -8.52 8.67
N GLU A 47 -9.76 -8.85 8.77
CA GLU A 47 -10.90 -7.95 8.87
C GLU A 47 -11.36 -7.75 10.32
N ARG A 48 -10.84 -8.54 11.27
CA ARG A 48 -11.31 -8.55 12.65
C ARG A 48 -10.75 -7.39 13.44
N ARG A 49 -11.61 -6.56 14.02
CA ARG A 49 -11.21 -5.33 14.73
C ARG A 49 -10.25 -5.59 15.88
N GLU A 50 -10.48 -6.66 16.63
CA GLU A 50 -9.64 -7.08 17.73
C GLU A 50 -8.24 -7.58 17.29
N GLN A 51 -8.06 -7.87 16.00
CA GLN A 51 -6.82 -8.41 15.44
C GLN A 51 -6.12 -7.45 14.47
N ILE A 52 -6.63 -6.24 14.20
CA ILE A 52 -5.98 -5.28 13.28
C ILE A 52 -4.50 -5.04 13.61
N HIS A 53 -4.13 -5.09 14.90
CA HIS A 53 -2.75 -4.93 15.33
C HIS A 53 -1.78 -6.03 14.81
N THR A 54 -2.32 -7.14 14.31
CA THR A 54 -1.56 -8.22 13.66
C THR A 54 -1.47 -8.06 12.14
N ALA A 55 -2.05 -7.00 11.56
CA ALA A 55 -1.89 -6.69 10.14
C ALA A 55 -0.39 -6.58 9.79
N ASN A 56 0.02 -7.25 8.70
CA ASN A 56 1.43 -7.25 8.28
C ASN A 56 1.87 -5.87 7.77
N THR A 57 0.93 -5.03 7.33
CA THR A 57 1.19 -3.68 6.86
C THR A 57 0.41 -2.68 7.70
N SER A 58 1.12 -1.75 8.36
CA SER A 58 0.48 -0.70 9.15
C SER A 58 -0.04 0.43 8.28
N LEU A 59 -1.10 1.12 8.75
CA LEU A 59 -1.67 2.27 8.06
C LEU A 59 -0.65 3.41 7.85
N ALA A 60 0.25 3.61 8.83
CA ALA A 60 1.31 4.62 8.75
C ALA A 60 2.33 4.32 7.63
N VAL A 61 2.65 3.05 7.38
CA VAL A 61 3.52 2.65 6.26
C VAL A 61 2.81 2.87 4.93
N ILE A 62 1.53 2.50 4.82
CA ILE A 62 0.74 2.72 3.59
C ILE A 62 0.71 4.21 3.24
N ARG A 63 0.38 5.07 4.22
CA ARG A 63 0.40 6.53 4.07
C ARG A 63 1.75 7.03 3.57
N ALA A 64 2.84 6.66 4.26
CA ALA A 64 4.18 7.11 3.92
C ALA A 64 4.58 6.70 2.48
N VAL A 65 4.22 5.49 2.04
CA VAL A 65 4.47 5.04 0.67
C VAL A 65 3.66 5.89 -0.32
N CYS A 66 2.37 6.13 -0.04
CA CYS A 66 1.53 6.99 -0.88
C CYS A 66 2.08 8.43 -0.99
N GLU A 67 2.55 9.00 0.12
CA GLU A 67 3.13 10.36 0.16
C GLU A 67 4.39 10.47 -0.69
N VAL A 68 5.31 9.48 -0.61
CA VAL A 68 6.53 9.48 -1.44
C VAL A 68 6.18 9.32 -2.92
N LEU A 69 5.28 8.39 -3.25
CA LEU A 69 4.89 8.14 -4.64
C LEU A 69 4.12 9.32 -5.27
N ARG A 70 3.39 10.11 -4.45
CA ARG A 70 2.67 11.31 -4.90
C ARG A 70 3.56 12.39 -5.49
N GLU A 71 4.85 12.38 -5.20
CA GLU A 71 5.82 13.29 -5.82
C GLU A 71 5.99 13.06 -7.33
N ARG A 72 5.54 11.91 -7.85
CA ARG A 72 5.59 11.58 -9.28
C ARG A 72 4.24 11.31 -9.91
N THR A 73 3.22 10.93 -9.15
CA THR A 73 1.92 10.65 -9.73
C THR A 73 0.78 10.83 -8.75
N SER A 74 -0.34 11.37 -9.24
CA SER A 74 -1.61 11.38 -8.51
C SER A 74 -2.44 10.11 -8.75
N ARG A 75 -2.04 9.23 -9.67
CA ARG A 75 -2.80 8.05 -10.09
C ARG A 75 -2.43 6.84 -9.24
N ILE A 76 -2.83 6.88 -7.97
CA ILE A 76 -2.52 5.85 -6.99
C ILE A 76 -3.82 5.17 -6.54
N ALA A 77 -3.83 3.83 -6.56
CA ALA A 77 -4.89 3.01 -6.02
C ALA A 77 -4.35 2.08 -4.92
N ILE A 78 -5.06 2.00 -3.79
CA ILE A 78 -4.86 0.96 -2.78
C ILE A 78 -5.73 -0.23 -3.16
N VAL A 79 -5.14 -1.42 -3.24
CA VAL A 79 -5.85 -2.61 -3.70
C VAL A 79 -5.67 -3.80 -2.78
N GLU A 80 -6.66 -4.67 -2.74
CA GLU A 80 -6.58 -5.97 -2.09
C GLU A 80 -7.58 -6.92 -2.76
N SER A 81 -7.36 -8.22 -2.62
CA SER A 81 -8.33 -9.25 -3.00
C SER A 81 -9.10 -9.73 -1.77
N ASP A 82 -10.25 -10.36 -2.00
CA ASP A 82 -10.98 -11.03 -0.93
C ASP A 82 -10.06 -12.01 -0.18
N GLY A 83 -10.13 -11.97 1.14
CA GLY A 83 -9.53 -12.98 1.97
C GLY A 83 -10.29 -14.30 1.83
N ALA A 84 -9.67 -15.41 2.23
CA ALA A 84 -10.29 -16.73 2.12
C ALA A 84 -11.66 -16.87 2.83
N ARG A 85 -11.98 -15.97 3.76
CA ARG A 85 -13.20 -16.00 4.58
C ARG A 85 -13.93 -14.67 4.68
N TYR A 86 -13.44 -13.61 4.03
CA TYR A 86 -13.99 -12.27 4.18
C TYR A 86 -13.76 -11.42 2.92
N PRO A 87 -14.67 -10.50 2.61
CA PRO A 87 -14.50 -9.58 1.49
C PRO A 87 -13.42 -8.53 1.80
N ALA A 88 -12.65 -8.10 0.80
CA ALA A 88 -11.60 -7.10 0.95
C ALA A 88 -12.14 -5.80 1.59
N GLU A 89 -13.39 -5.43 1.30
CA GLU A 89 -14.02 -4.23 1.86
C GLU A 89 -14.12 -4.26 3.39
N ALA A 90 -14.31 -5.43 3.99
CA ALA A 90 -14.32 -5.55 5.45
C ALA A 90 -12.92 -5.29 6.04
N ALA A 91 -11.87 -5.72 5.35
CA ALA A 91 -10.50 -5.41 5.73
C ALA A 91 -10.18 -3.92 5.51
N PHE A 92 -10.61 -3.31 4.40
CA PHE A 92 -10.43 -1.89 4.16
C PHE A 92 -11.08 -1.03 5.24
N GLU A 93 -12.33 -1.31 5.58
CA GLU A 93 -13.08 -0.60 6.62
C GLU A 93 -12.37 -0.69 7.96
N ASN A 94 -12.08 -1.91 8.42
CA ASN A 94 -11.59 -2.10 9.78
C ASN A 94 -10.12 -1.69 9.94
N ASN A 95 -9.28 -1.80 8.90
CA ASN A 95 -7.89 -1.33 8.95
C ASN A 95 -7.74 0.18 8.71
N GLY A 96 -8.82 0.91 8.46
CA GLY A 96 -8.79 2.37 8.26
C GLY A 96 -8.34 2.81 6.87
N ILE A 97 -8.45 1.95 5.86
CA ILE A 97 -8.07 2.27 4.48
C ILE A 97 -9.02 3.29 3.85
N TYR A 98 -10.33 3.19 4.06
CA TYR A 98 -11.26 4.16 3.49
C TYR A 98 -11.06 5.59 4.01
N PRO A 99 -10.93 5.84 5.33
CA PRO A 99 -10.58 7.17 5.83
C PRO A 99 -9.27 7.71 5.25
N LEU A 100 -8.21 6.87 5.20
CA LEU A 100 -6.93 7.26 4.61
C LEU A 100 -7.07 7.65 3.14
N ALA A 101 -7.77 6.82 2.36
CA ALA A 101 -7.96 7.04 0.94
C ALA A 101 -8.77 8.30 0.67
N ALA A 102 -9.83 8.56 1.46
CA ALA A 102 -10.61 9.77 1.36
C ALA A 102 -9.79 11.03 1.68
N GLU A 103 -8.94 10.99 2.71
CA GLU A 103 -8.05 12.09 3.08
C GLU A 103 -7.03 12.40 1.98
N MET A 104 -6.51 11.36 1.33
CA MET A 104 -5.43 11.46 0.34
C MET A 104 -5.92 11.53 -1.12
N ASP A 105 -7.23 11.51 -1.36
CA ASP A 105 -7.85 11.43 -2.70
C ASP A 105 -7.30 10.23 -3.50
N LEU A 106 -7.40 9.03 -2.92
CA LEU A 106 -6.93 7.77 -3.49
C LEU A 106 -8.11 6.87 -3.88
N GLN A 107 -7.90 6.04 -4.89
CA GLN A 107 -8.83 4.96 -5.21
C GLN A 107 -8.61 3.75 -4.29
N VAL A 108 -9.69 3.04 -3.96
CA VAL A 108 -9.64 1.75 -3.25
C VAL A 108 -10.35 0.72 -4.10
N VAL A 109 -9.66 -0.38 -4.43
CA VAL A 109 -10.18 -1.40 -5.35
C VAL A 109 -10.11 -2.79 -4.73
N ASN A 110 -11.24 -3.50 -4.78
CA ASN A 110 -11.27 -4.94 -4.52
C ASN A 110 -11.03 -5.70 -5.83
N LEU A 111 -9.84 -6.29 -5.97
CA LEU A 111 -9.44 -7.01 -7.19
C LEU A 111 -10.24 -8.29 -7.42
N SER A 112 -10.88 -8.86 -6.39
CA SER A 112 -11.76 -10.03 -6.56
C SER A 112 -13.08 -9.72 -7.25
N LYS A 113 -13.41 -8.43 -7.38
CA LYS A 113 -14.61 -7.93 -8.08
C LYS A 113 -14.27 -7.23 -9.39
N ASP A 114 -13.00 -7.18 -9.75
CA ASP A 114 -12.51 -6.57 -10.97
C ASP A 114 -12.39 -7.60 -12.10
N GLU A 115 -12.07 -7.14 -13.30
CA GLU A 115 -11.89 -7.98 -14.47
C GLU A 115 -10.58 -8.78 -14.40
N LEU A 116 -10.67 -10.09 -14.61
CA LEU A 116 -9.48 -10.92 -14.82
C LEU A 116 -8.94 -10.72 -16.23
N VAL A 117 -7.74 -10.15 -16.32
CA VAL A 117 -7.05 -9.92 -17.59
C VAL A 117 -5.99 -10.99 -17.81
N GLY A 118 -6.03 -11.66 -18.96
CA GLY A 118 -4.97 -12.58 -19.38
C GLY A 118 -3.69 -11.83 -19.69
N MET A 119 -2.57 -12.25 -19.11
CA MET A 119 -1.26 -11.70 -19.45
C MET A 119 -0.70 -12.44 -20.68
N PRO A 120 -0.19 -11.71 -21.69
CA PRO A 120 0.42 -12.29 -22.88
C PRO A 120 1.73 -13.05 -22.57
#